data_AF-A0A2W4KVJ4-F1
#
_entry.id   AF-A0A2W4KVJ4-F1
#
_cell.length_a   1.000
_cell.length_b   1.000
_cell.length_c   1.000
_cell.angle_alpha   90.00
_cell.angle_beta   90.00
_cell.angle_gamma   90.00
#
_symmetry.space_group_name_H-M   'P 1'
#
loop_
_entity.id
_entity.type
_entity.pdbx_description
1 polymer ?
#
loop_
_entity_poly.entity_id
_entity_poly.type
_entity_poly.pdbx_seq_one_letter_code
_entity_poly.pdbx_strand_id
1 'polypeptide(L)'
;MKKLALLVLLAIPSAGYALIPNPIYLLEQGPEVYCKHEMFKGKPYEDCVSEAKARAQEAKQLEEKKKQEEYLNSPEYKQKLLEEKQKELEAKQAELEKKQKELEMKAEAIEVKAKFTPEVELAKSSLGSKASIIESLVPVIKSKDSETQQKVSLILETFKASSDEYTRSVGFYLSYLLG
;
A
#
# COMPACT_ATOMS: atom_id res chain seq x y z
N MET A 1 -10.08 -2.14 51.79
CA MET A 1 -11.49 -1.66 51.74
C MET A 1 -12.36 -2.65 52.52
N LYS A 2 -13.04 -2.18 53.57
CA LYS A 2 -13.90 -2.99 54.45
C LYS A 2 -15.09 -3.52 53.64
N LYS A 3 -15.21 -4.85 53.46
CA LYS A 3 -16.38 -5.48 52.86
C LYS A 3 -17.56 -5.31 53.84
N LEU A 4 -18.47 -4.39 53.54
CA LEU A 4 -19.77 -4.31 54.22
C LEU A 4 -20.56 -5.58 53.87
N ALA A 5 -20.82 -6.42 54.88
CA ALA A 5 -21.76 -7.52 54.78
C ALA A 5 -23.18 -6.93 54.71
N LEU A 6 -23.84 -7.06 53.56
CA LEU A 6 -25.24 -6.66 53.39
C LEU A 6 -26.13 -7.79 53.94
N LEU A 7 -26.62 -7.62 55.16
CA LEU A 7 -27.60 -8.49 55.81
C LEU A 7 -29.01 -7.99 55.46
N VAL A 8 -29.75 -8.79 54.69
CA VAL A 8 -31.16 -8.50 54.37
C VAL A 8 -32.02 -8.99 55.55
N LEU A 9 -32.53 -8.03 56.33
CA LEU A 9 -33.50 -8.29 57.39
C LEU A 9 -34.92 -8.34 56.80
N LEU A 10 -35.49 -9.54 56.66
CA LEU A 10 -36.93 -9.71 56.47
C LEU A 10 -37.58 -9.90 57.84
N ALA A 11 -38.49 -8.99 58.19
CA ALA A 11 -39.23 -9.02 59.45
C ALA A 11 -40.35 -10.07 59.38
N ILE A 12 -40.28 -11.10 60.24
CA ILE A 12 -41.41 -11.95 60.61
C ILE A 12 -41.56 -11.84 62.14
N PRO A 13 -42.73 -11.47 62.66
CA PRO A 13 -42.91 -11.32 64.11
C PRO A 13 -42.98 -12.71 64.76
N SER A 14 -42.24 -12.88 65.86
CA SER A 14 -42.27 -14.03 66.80
C SER A 14 -41.56 -15.34 66.40
N ALA A 15 -40.23 -15.31 66.34
CA ALA A 15 -39.30 -16.33 66.85
C ALA A 15 -37.87 -15.90 66.44
N GLY A 16 -36.86 -16.22 67.25
CA GLY A 16 -35.50 -15.66 67.17
C GLY A 16 -34.91 -15.50 65.77
N TYR A 17 -34.23 -14.37 65.55
CA TYR A 17 -33.60 -14.01 64.27
C TYR A 17 -32.62 -15.10 63.79
N ALA A 18 -33.06 -15.94 62.85
CA ALA A 18 -32.17 -16.76 62.06
C ALA A 18 -31.62 -15.87 60.92
N LEU A 19 -30.34 -15.51 61.01
CA LEU A 19 -29.63 -14.85 59.92
C LEU A 19 -29.55 -15.82 58.74
N ILE A 20 -30.36 -15.62 57.71
CA ILE A 20 -30.31 -16.45 56.49
C ILE A 20 -29.07 -15.98 55.69
N PRO A 21 -28.05 -16.83 55.50
CA PRO A 21 -26.86 -16.46 54.75
C PRO A 21 -27.19 -16.21 53.27
N ASN A 22 -26.50 -15.25 52.65
CA ASN A 22 -26.67 -14.95 51.23
C ASN A 22 -26.37 -16.22 50.39
N PRO A 23 -27.27 -16.64 49.48
CA PRO A 23 -27.12 -17.88 48.71
C PRO A 23 -25.83 -17.92 47.87
N ILE A 24 -25.32 -16.77 47.43
CA ILE A 24 -24.05 -16.68 46.69
C ILE A 24 -22.87 -17.05 47.59
N TYR A 25 -22.89 -16.63 48.85
CA TYR A 25 -21.84 -16.92 49.83
C TYR A 25 -21.83 -18.40 50.24
N LEU A 26 -22.99 -19.05 50.23
CA LEU A 26 -23.11 -20.48 50.50
C LEU A 26 -22.61 -21.34 49.33
N LEU A 27 -22.77 -20.89 48.07
CA LEU A 27 -22.17 -21.53 46.90
C LEU A 27 -20.64 -21.52 46.95
N GLU A 28 -20.04 -20.44 47.46
CA GLU A 28 -18.57 -20.35 47.66
C GLU A 28 -18.05 -21.33 48.72
N GLN A 29 -18.87 -21.66 49.74
CA GLN A 29 -18.53 -22.64 50.78
C GLN A 29 -18.70 -24.10 50.30
N GLY A 30 -19.26 -24.29 49.12
CA GLY A 30 -19.43 -25.59 48.47
C GLY A 30 -20.91 -25.94 48.21
N PRO A 31 -21.19 -26.69 47.13
CA PRO A 31 -22.55 -27.03 46.71
C PRO A 31 -23.31 -27.83 47.78
N GLU A 32 -22.61 -28.58 48.62
CA GLU A 32 -23.18 -29.35 49.73
C GLU A 32 -23.69 -28.45 50.86
N VAL A 33 -22.97 -27.35 51.16
CA VAL A 33 -23.35 -26.37 52.20
C VAL A 33 -24.51 -25.51 51.71
N TYR A 34 -24.49 -25.13 50.43
CA TYR A 34 -25.59 -24.45 49.75
C TYR A 34 -26.88 -25.27 49.80
N CYS A 35 -26.84 -26.54 49.41
CA CYS A 35 -28.02 -27.40 49.40
C CYS A 35 -28.52 -27.81 50.79
N LYS A 36 -27.62 -27.86 51.79
CA LYS A 36 -28.00 -28.11 53.19
C LYS A 36 -28.74 -26.93 53.82
N HIS A 37 -28.46 -25.69 53.38
CA HIS A 37 -29.17 -24.49 53.80
C HIS A 37 -30.46 -24.23 52.99
N GLU A 38 -30.50 -24.59 51.70
CA GLU A 38 -31.69 -24.48 50.85
C GLU A 38 -32.74 -25.60 51.07
N MET A 39 -32.62 -26.42 52.11
CA MET A 39 -33.60 -27.47 52.43
C MET A 39 -34.98 -26.88 52.76
N PHE A 40 -35.81 -26.59 51.75
CA PHE A 40 -37.28 -26.64 51.71
C PHE A 40 -37.82 -26.17 50.33
N LYS A 41 -37.46 -26.85 49.24
CA LYS A 41 -38.12 -26.70 47.92
C LYS A 41 -38.49 -28.02 47.23
N GLY A 42 -38.62 -29.11 47.99
CA GLY A 42 -39.18 -30.38 47.48
C GLY A 42 -38.37 -31.10 46.39
N LYS A 43 -37.14 -30.67 46.08
CA LYS A 43 -36.22 -31.37 45.16
C LYS A 43 -35.28 -32.31 45.94
N PRO A 44 -34.89 -33.46 45.37
CA PRO A 44 -33.94 -34.37 46.02
C PRO A 44 -32.55 -33.71 46.12
N TYR A 45 -31.81 -34.09 47.16
CA TYR A 45 -30.51 -33.50 47.50
C TYR A 45 -29.49 -33.58 46.34
N GLU A 46 -29.48 -34.69 45.59
CA GLU A 46 -28.57 -34.87 44.46
C GLU A 46 -28.85 -33.90 43.30
N ASP A 47 -30.12 -33.61 43.02
CA ASP A 47 -30.52 -32.63 42.01
C ASP A 47 -30.12 -31.21 42.42
N CYS A 48 -30.22 -30.88 43.71
CA CYS A 48 -29.74 -29.59 44.21
C CYS A 48 -28.21 -29.47 44.04
N VAL A 49 -27.45 -30.50 44.42
CA VAL A 49 -25.99 -30.48 44.37
C VAL A 49 -25.48 -30.38 42.93
N SER A 50 -26.14 -31.06 41.99
CA SER A 50 -25.81 -30.96 40.56
C SER A 50 -26.14 -29.58 39.97
N GLU A 51 -27.29 -29.01 40.30
CA GLU A 51 -27.68 -27.65 39.90
C GLU A 51 -26.72 -26.58 40.48
N ALA A 52 -26.32 -26.72 41.75
CA ALA A 52 -25.35 -25.84 42.39
C ALA A 52 -23.95 -25.92 41.75
N LYS A 53 -23.51 -27.13 41.39
CA LYS A 53 -22.25 -27.34 40.65
C LYS A 53 -22.29 -26.71 39.26
N ALA A 54 -23.40 -26.85 38.53
CA ALA A 54 -23.59 -26.23 37.23
C ALA A 54 -23.52 -24.70 37.32
N ARG A 55 -24.24 -24.09 38.27
CA ARG A 55 -24.20 -22.65 38.51
C ARG A 55 -22.80 -22.14 38.89
N ALA A 56 -22.06 -22.91 39.70
CA ALA A 56 -20.69 -22.57 40.05
C ALA A 56 -19.74 -22.64 38.83
N GLN A 57 -19.94 -23.58 37.92
CA GLN A 57 -19.17 -23.66 36.67
C GLN A 57 -19.52 -22.53 35.71
N GLU A 58 -20.80 -22.20 35.55
CA GLU A 58 -21.25 -21.06 34.74
C GLU A 58 -20.71 -19.74 35.26
N ALA A 59 -20.70 -19.54 36.59
CA ALA A 59 -20.12 -18.36 37.22
C ALA A 59 -18.61 -18.23 36.93
N LYS A 60 -17.86 -19.33 37.00
CA LYS A 60 -16.42 -19.35 36.65
C LYS A 60 -16.18 -18.99 35.19
N GLN A 61 -16.94 -19.59 34.27
CA GLN A 61 -16.82 -19.28 32.84
C GLN A 61 -17.17 -17.81 32.55
N LEU A 62 -18.16 -17.26 33.24
CA LEU A 62 -18.53 -15.86 33.08
C LEU A 62 -17.44 -14.91 33.61
N GLU A 63 -16.77 -15.26 34.71
CA GLU A 63 -15.64 -14.49 35.24
C GLU A 63 -14.44 -14.51 34.29
N GLU A 64 -14.12 -15.67 33.71
CA GLU A 64 -13.05 -15.80 32.70
C GLU A 64 -13.36 -14.98 31.45
N LYS A 65 -14.60 -15.04 30.94
CA LYS A 65 -15.04 -14.21 29.81
C LYS A 65 -14.91 -12.72 30.11
N LYS A 66 -15.32 -12.29 31.31
CA LYS A 66 -15.17 -10.88 31.73
C LYS A 66 -13.71 -10.44 31.79
N LYS A 67 -12.82 -11.27 32.34
CA LYS A 67 -11.38 -10.98 32.36
C LYS A 67 -10.80 -10.89 30.96
N GLN A 68 -11.24 -11.75 30.04
CA GLN A 68 -10.82 -11.72 28.65
C GLN A 68 -11.33 -10.47 27.92
N GLU A 69 -12.60 -10.11 28.10
CA GLU A 69 -13.18 -8.88 27.56
C GLU A 69 -12.52 -7.62 28.13
N GLU A 70 -12.19 -7.61 29.41
CA GLU A 70 -11.46 -6.53 30.08
C GLU A 70 -10.03 -6.38 29.52
N TYR A 71 -9.34 -7.51 29.29
CA TYR A 71 -8.02 -7.51 28.65
C TYR A 71 -8.06 -7.00 27.21
N LEU A 72 -9.03 -7.46 26.40
CA LEU A 72 -9.26 -6.96 25.04
C LEU A 72 -9.64 -5.47 25.01
N ASN A 73 -10.34 -4.99 26.05
CA ASN A 73 -10.69 -3.59 26.19
C ASN A 73 -9.64 -2.73 26.88
N SER A 74 -8.58 -3.34 27.41
CA SER A 74 -7.48 -2.65 28.08
C SER A 74 -6.87 -1.60 27.15
N PRO A 75 -6.57 -0.39 27.67
CA PRO A 75 -5.92 0.65 26.89
C PRO A 75 -4.60 0.18 26.28
N GLU A 76 -3.87 -0.72 26.95
CA GLU A 76 -2.60 -1.28 26.46
C GLU A 76 -2.79 -2.10 25.17
N TYR A 77 -3.82 -2.94 25.11
CA TYR A 77 -4.13 -3.74 23.92
C TYR A 77 -4.59 -2.85 22.77
N LYS A 78 -5.48 -1.88 23.05
CA LYS A 78 -5.95 -0.91 22.06
C LYS A 78 -4.81 -0.05 21.51
N GLN A 79 -3.88 0.38 22.37
CA GLN A 79 -2.72 1.16 21.98
C GLN A 79 -1.78 0.35 21.07
N LYS A 80 -1.48 -0.90 21.44
CA LYS A 80 -0.66 -1.80 20.61
C LYS A 80 -1.27 -2.05 19.24
N LEU A 81 -2.60 -2.26 19.18
CA LEU A 81 -3.33 -2.42 17.93
C LEU A 81 -3.28 -1.15 17.06
N LEU A 82 -3.40 0.03 17.68
CA LEU A 82 -3.30 1.31 16.98
C LEU A 82 -1.89 1.52 16.41
N GLU A 83 -0.86 1.22 17.19
CA GLU A 83 0.54 1.36 16.77
C GLU A 83 0.88 0.44 15.59
N GLU A 84 0.36 -0.80 15.59
CA GLU A 84 0.52 -1.74 14.48
C GLU A 84 -0.18 -1.23 13.20
N LYS A 85 -1.42 -0.76 13.31
CA LYS A 85 -2.15 -0.13 12.19
C LYS A 85 -1.44 1.09 11.63
N GLN A 86 -0.84 1.90 12.49
CA GLN A 86 -0.13 3.11 12.08
C GLN A 86 1.15 2.77 11.31
N LYS A 87 1.92 1.77 11.77
CA LYS A 87 3.09 1.26 11.02
C LYS A 87 2.72 0.68 9.66
N GLU A 88 1.58 -0.02 9.57
CA GLU A 88 1.09 -0.55 8.29
C GLU A 88 0.72 0.56 7.30
N LEU A 89 0.07 1.63 7.78
CA LEU A 89 -0.27 2.80 6.96
C LEU A 89 0.97 3.57 6.51
N GLU A 90 1.94 3.79 7.40
CA GLU A 90 3.20 4.43 7.04
C GLU A 90 3.97 3.63 5.98
N ALA A 91 4.02 2.30 6.10
CA ALA A 91 4.64 1.44 5.11
C ALA A 91 3.95 1.53 3.73
N LYS A 92 2.61 1.53 3.70
CA LYS A 92 1.83 1.70 2.46
C LYS A 92 2.05 3.08 1.82
N GLN A 93 2.16 4.12 2.64
CA GLN A 93 2.38 5.48 2.15
C GLN A 93 3.79 5.65 1.57
N ALA A 94 4.81 5.07 2.21
CA ALA A 94 6.17 5.04 1.67
C ALA A 94 6.26 4.28 0.33
N GLU A 95 5.53 3.16 0.19
CA GLU A 95 5.48 2.42 -1.08
C GLU A 95 4.81 3.23 -2.20
N LEU A 96 3.70 3.91 -1.89
CA LEU A 96 2.99 4.78 -2.84
C LEU A 96 3.86 5.97 -3.27
N GLU A 97 4.56 6.61 -2.33
CA GLU A 97 5.45 7.74 -2.66
C GLU A 97 6.61 7.31 -3.56
N LYS A 98 7.15 6.11 -3.35
CA LYS A 98 8.19 5.53 -4.23
C LYS A 98 7.65 5.26 -5.64
N LYS A 99 6.44 4.69 -5.76
CA LYS A 99 5.77 4.46 -7.06
C LYS A 99 5.45 5.77 -7.78
N GLN A 100 5.04 6.80 -7.04
CA GLN A 100 4.74 8.11 -7.61
C GLN A 100 5.99 8.79 -8.16
N LYS A 101 7.11 8.77 -7.43
CA LYS A 101 8.41 9.27 -7.92
C LYS A 101 8.89 8.53 -9.17
N GLU A 102 8.71 7.22 -9.25
CA GLU A 102 9.07 6.45 -10.44
C GLU A 102 8.21 6.81 -11.66
N LEU A 103 6.90 7.02 -11.46
CA LEU A 103 5.99 7.46 -12.52
C LEU A 103 6.28 8.88 -12.98
N GLU A 104 6.62 9.79 -12.07
CA GLU A 104 6.97 11.17 -12.36
C GLU A 104 8.27 11.25 -13.18
N MET A 105 9.31 10.48 -12.81
CA MET A 105 10.54 10.37 -13.62
C MET A 105 10.27 9.79 -15.02
N LYS A 106 9.36 8.82 -15.15
CA LYS A 106 8.96 8.28 -16.46
C LYS A 106 8.18 9.31 -17.28
N ALA A 107 7.32 10.10 -16.65
CA ALA A 107 6.56 11.15 -17.31
C ALA A 107 7.48 12.28 -17.81
N GLU A 108 8.42 12.75 -16.99
CA GLU A 108 9.42 13.75 -17.41
C GLU A 108 10.29 13.24 -18.56
N ALA A 109 10.73 11.98 -18.53
CA ALA A 109 11.51 11.39 -19.62
C ALA A 109 10.71 11.30 -20.94
N ILE A 110 9.39 11.12 -20.87
CA ILE A 110 8.49 11.10 -22.03
C ILE A 110 8.22 12.52 -22.53
N GLU A 111 8.01 13.50 -21.64
CA GLU A 111 7.78 14.89 -22.01
C GLU A 111 9.03 15.52 -22.65
N VAL A 112 10.22 15.21 -22.14
CA VAL A 112 11.49 15.63 -22.75
C VAL A 112 11.67 14.99 -24.13
N LYS A 113 11.33 13.70 -24.31
CA LYS A 113 11.36 13.07 -25.64
C LYS A 113 10.35 13.67 -26.62
N ALA A 114 9.15 14.03 -26.16
CA ALA A 114 8.10 14.57 -27.02
C ALA A 114 8.38 16.00 -27.53
N LYS A 115 9.14 16.81 -26.79
CA LYS A 115 9.55 18.15 -27.25
C LYS A 115 10.65 18.13 -28.31
N PHE A 116 11.45 17.06 -28.38
CA PHE A 116 12.52 16.92 -29.37
C PHE A 116 12.12 16.21 -30.66
N THR A 117 10.95 15.57 -30.75
CA THR A 117 10.62 14.72 -31.91
C THR A 117 10.03 15.41 -33.13
N PRO A 118 9.08 16.37 -33.06
CA PRO A 118 8.42 16.86 -34.28
C PRO A 118 9.34 17.74 -35.13
N GLU A 119 10.17 18.58 -34.50
CA GLU A 119 11.07 19.50 -35.21
C GLU A 119 12.31 18.76 -35.78
N VAL A 120 12.81 17.75 -35.06
CA VAL A 120 13.91 16.90 -35.53
C VAL A 120 13.47 15.97 -36.66
N GLU A 121 12.25 15.40 -36.61
CA GLU A 121 11.74 14.60 -37.72
C GLU A 121 11.50 15.43 -38.98
N LEU A 122 10.99 16.66 -38.83
CA LEU A 122 10.82 17.59 -39.95
C LEU A 122 12.18 18.00 -40.55
N ALA A 123 13.16 18.33 -39.71
CA ALA A 123 14.51 18.66 -40.16
C ALA A 123 15.20 17.47 -40.84
N LYS A 124 15.05 16.25 -40.31
CA LYS A 124 15.62 15.03 -40.88
C LYS A 124 14.99 14.68 -42.24
N SER A 125 13.67 14.83 -42.36
CA SER A 125 12.94 14.64 -43.63
C SER A 125 13.37 15.65 -44.70
N SER A 126 13.49 16.92 -44.31
CA SER A 126 13.97 17.99 -45.20
C SER A 126 15.41 17.75 -45.67
N LEU A 127 16.30 17.35 -44.75
CA LEU A 127 17.69 17.04 -45.06
C LEU A 127 17.81 15.82 -45.97
N GLY A 128 17.06 14.75 -45.69
CA GLY A 128 17.01 13.56 -46.53
C GLY A 128 16.57 13.88 -47.95
N SER A 129 15.54 14.73 -48.12
CA SER A 129 15.08 15.18 -49.44
C SER A 129 16.17 15.93 -50.21
N LYS A 130 16.92 16.82 -49.55
CA LYS A 130 18.04 17.55 -50.15
C LYS A 130 19.18 16.60 -50.55
N ALA A 131 19.50 15.62 -49.71
CA ALA A 131 20.52 14.61 -49.99
C ALA A 131 20.15 13.76 -51.22
N SER A 132 18.90 13.29 -51.32
CA SER A 132 18.43 12.51 -52.47
C SER A 132 18.52 13.27 -53.79
N ILE A 133 18.26 14.59 -53.78
CA ILE A 133 18.45 15.42 -54.99
C ILE A 133 19.92 15.43 -55.41
N ILE A 134 20.85 15.63 -54.47
CA ILE A 134 22.29 15.66 -54.75
C ILE A 134 22.77 14.30 -55.26
N GLU A 135 22.37 13.21 -54.63
CA GLU A 135 22.72 11.85 -55.04
C GLU A 135 22.19 11.50 -56.44
N SER A 136 21.00 12.01 -56.81
CA SER A 136 20.45 11.78 -58.15
C SER A 136 21.23 12.46 -59.28
N LEU A 137 22.04 13.49 -58.96
CA LEU A 137 22.92 14.14 -59.94
C LEU A 137 24.16 13.31 -60.27
N VAL A 138 24.59 12.42 -59.37
CA VAL A 138 25.78 11.58 -59.53
C VAL A 138 25.76 10.75 -60.82
N PRO A 139 24.72 9.93 -61.11
CA PRO A 139 24.66 9.16 -62.36
C PRO A 139 24.59 10.07 -63.59
N VAL A 140 23.93 11.23 -63.49
CA VAL A 140 23.84 12.20 -64.60
C VAL A 140 25.23 12.74 -64.94
N ILE A 141 26.02 13.13 -63.94
CA ILE A 141 27.38 13.64 -64.14
C ILE A 141 28.31 12.55 -64.67
N LYS A 142 28.27 11.34 -64.09
CA LYS A 142 29.10 10.20 -64.54
C LYS A 142 28.79 9.75 -65.98
N SER A 143 27.60 10.02 -66.49
CA SER A 143 27.20 9.72 -67.87
C SER A 143 27.73 10.72 -68.92
N LYS A 144 28.30 11.85 -68.50
CA LYS A 144 28.82 12.88 -69.42
C LYS A 144 30.23 12.54 -69.90
N ASP A 145 30.65 13.23 -70.96
CA ASP A 145 32.01 13.17 -71.48
C ASP A 145 33.05 13.70 -70.48
N SER A 146 34.32 13.32 -70.70
CA SER A 146 35.43 13.66 -69.80
C SER A 146 35.63 15.17 -69.63
N GLU A 147 35.45 15.97 -70.68
CA GLU A 147 35.62 17.42 -70.61
C GLU A 147 34.55 18.05 -69.70
N THR A 148 33.30 17.59 -69.84
CA THR A 148 32.20 18.01 -68.96
C THR A 148 32.43 17.60 -67.51
N GLN A 149 32.94 16.39 -67.25
CA GLN A 149 33.26 15.94 -65.89
C GLN A 149 34.40 16.75 -65.24
N GLN A 150 35.41 17.14 -66.02
CA GLN A 150 36.49 18.02 -65.55
C GLN A 150 35.98 19.42 -65.20
N LYS A 151 35.08 19.98 -66.01
CA LYS A 151 34.41 21.26 -65.70
C LYS A 151 33.62 21.19 -64.40
N VAL A 152 32.87 20.10 -64.19
CA VAL A 152 32.14 19.87 -62.93
C VAL A 152 33.10 19.78 -61.75
N SER A 153 34.23 19.10 -61.91
CA SER A 153 35.26 18.99 -60.85
C SER A 153 35.82 20.36 -60.46
N LEU A 154 36.11 21.23 -61.44
CA LEU A 154 36.56 22.61 -61.19
C LEU A 154 35.51 23.46 -60.46
N ILE A 155 34.22 23.29 -60.80
CA ILE A 155 33.12 23.95 -60.10
C ILE A 155 33.06 23.48 -58.64
N LEU A 156 33.26 22.18 -58.39
CA LEU A 156 33.26 21.63 -57.03
C LEU A 156 34.42 22.15 -56.17
N GLU A 157 35.60 22.39 -56.76
CA GLU A 157 36.69 23.07 -56.03
C GLU A 157 36.30 24.49 -55.62
N THR A 158 35.58 25.21 -56.49
CA THR A 158 35.04 26.53 -56.15
C THR A 158 34.00 26.44 -55.02
N PHE A 159 33.17 25.40 -55.02
CA PHE A 159 32.20 25.17 -53.95
C PHE A 159 32.90 24.88 -52.61
N LYS A 160 33.94 24.03 -52.60
CA LYS A 160 34.75 23.72 -51.41
C LYS A 160 35.44 24.96 -50.82
N ALA A 161 35.79 25.93 -51.67
CA ALA A 161 36.39 27.20 -51.24
C ALA A 161 35.36 28.26 -50.81
N SER A 162 34.05 28.00 -50.97
CA SER A 162 33.00 28.95 -50.61
C SER A 162 32.98 29.26 -49.10
N SER A 163 32.72 30.52 -48.76
CA SER A 163 32.47 30.95 -47.37
C SER A 163 31.08 30.53 -46.87
N ASP A 164 30.16 30.21 -47.78
CA ASP A 164 28.83 29.69 -47.43
C ASP A 164 28.94 28.21 -47.03
N GLU A 165 28.55 27.89 -45.80
CA GLU A 165 28.70 26.56 -45.21
C GLU A 165 27.92 25.49 -45.98
N TYR A 166 26.71 25.82 -46.45
CA TYR A 166 25.88 24.90 -47.22
C TYR A 166 26.53 24.57 -48.57
N THR A 167 26.91 25.58 -49.34
CA THR A 167 27.58 25.42 -50.64
C THR A 167 28.88 24.64 -50.50
N ARG A 168 29.67 24.94 -49.46
CA ARG A 168 30.90 24.22 -49.15
C ARG A 168 30.65 22.75 -48.84
N SER A 169 29.64 22.46 -48.02
CA SER A 169 29.27 21.09 -47.66
C SER A 169 28.77 20.29 -48.87
N VAL A 170 27.97 20.91 -49.75
CA VAL A 170 27.56 20.32 -51.02
C VAL A 170 28.78 20.02 -51.91
N GLY A 171 29.74 20.94 -51.98
CA GLY A 171 31.00 20.76 -52.70
C GLY A 171 31.79 19.54 -52.22
N PHE A 172 31.95 19.38 -50.91
CA PHE A 172 32.60 18.20 -50.33
C PHE A 172 31.79 16.92 -50.57
N TYR A 173 30.49 16.94 -50.32
CA TYR A 173 29.64 15.75 -50.42
C TYR A 173 29.55 15.22 -51.86
N LEU A 174 29.27 16.11 -52.83
CA LEU A 174 29.18 15.69 -54.22
C LEU A 174 30.54 15.28 -54.78
N SER A 175 31.63 15.93 -54.37
CA SER A 175 32.99 15.50 -54.74
C SER A 175 33.34 14.12 -54.19
N TYR A 176 32.85 13.78 -52.98
CA TYR A 176 33.03 12.44 -52.42
C TYR A 176 32.28 11.37 -53.23
N LEU A 177 31.03 11.66 -53.63
CA LEU A 177 30.22 10.72 -54.42
C LEU A 177 30.72 10.54 -55.86
N LEU A 178 31.39 11.56 -56.41
CA LEU A 178 31.98 11.53 -57.74
C LEU A 178 33.41 10.99 -57.77
N GLY A 179 34.05 10.83 -56.60
CA GLY A 179 35.37 10.24 -56.43
C GLY A 179 35.54 8.88 -57.08
#